data_AF-M0C6A5-F1
#
_entry.id   AF-M0C6A5-F1
#
_cell.length_a   1.000
_cell.length_b   1.000
_cell.length_c   1.000
_cell.angle_alpha   90.00
_cell.angle_beta   90.00
_cell.angle_gamma   90.00
#
_symmetry.space_group_name_H-M   'P 1'
#
loop_
_entity.id
_entity.type
_entity.pdbx_description
1 polymer ?
#
loop_
_entity_poly.entity_id
_entity_poly.type
_entity_poly.pdbx_seq_one_letter_code
_entity_poly.pdbx_strand_id
1 'polypeptide(L)'
;MSVDIDLEADGRTGRLVGGDPIRLVRGTVGIAAFLSLWWLAARATTPSYLLPGPVASAGAFVDLFVRRSSVDLPIAGTTAVPVGLYKLGQSLFHYVPGLVVGNVAGIAVGVAMGWSTRVDDYLRPVVRLLRPIPPLAWVVFAILWFGIHHTGAAFIVFIGAFWITLYGAYSGVEGVPREYLEVASVLGVDSDRTLLRNLVLP
;
A
#
# COMPACT_ATOMS: atom_id res chain seq x y z
N MET A 1 -20.61 21.31 42.99
CA MET A 1 -21.08 21.48 41.59
C MET A 1 -20.39 20.39 40.78
N SER A 2 -20.93 19.18 40.86
CA SER A 2 -20.47 18.00 40.12
C SER A 2 -21.20 18.00 38.79
N VAL A 3 -20.44 18.06 37.69
CA VAL A 3 -20.98 17.88 36.35
C VAL A 3 -21.18 16.38 36.18
N ASP A 4 -22.42 15.93 36.30
CA ASP A 4 -22.81 14.57 35.91
C ASP A 4 -22.69 14.49 34.38
N ILE A 5 -21.68 13.75 33.93
CA ILE A 5 -21.55 13.35 32.54
C ILE A 5 -22.45 12.12 32.38
N ASP A 6 -23.65 12.34 31.85
CA ASP A 6 -24.52 11.27 31.39
C ASP A 6 -23.80 10.55 30.24
N LEU A 7 -23.07 9.49 30.60
CA LEU A 7 -22.59 8.50 29.66
C LEU A 7 -23.81 7.74 29.16
N GLU A 8 -24.45 8.26 28.11
CA GLU A 8 -25.28 7.48 27.21
C GLU A 8 -24.40 6.36 26.64
N ALA A 9 -24.43 5.22 27.34
CA ALA A 9 -23.83 3.97 26.92
C ALA A 9 -24.52 3.57 25.61
N ASP A 10 -23.87 3.99 24.53
CA ASP A 10 -24.20 3.72 23.15
C ASP A 10 -24.59 2.25 22.96
N GLY A 11 -25.88 1.99 22.73
CA GLY A 11 -26.44 0.67 22.42
C GLY A 11 -25.93 0.06 21.11
N ARG A 12 -24.88 0.63 20.50
CA ARG A 12 -24.20 0.11 19.31
C ARG A 12 -23.21 -1.01 19.61
N THR A 13 -22.69 -1.12 20.82
CA THR A 13 -21.71 -2.17 21.17
C THR A 13 -22.34 -3.57 21.22
N GLY A 14 -23.65 -3.67 21.47
CA GLY A 14 -24.41 -4.94 21.44
C GLY A 14 -24.74 -5.46 20.03
N ARG A 15 -24.58 -4.64 18.98
CA ARG A 15 -24.89 -5.02 17.58
C ARG A 15 -23.72 -5.66 16.83
N LEU A 16 -22.50 -5.61 17.37
CA LEU A 16 -21.31 -6.12 16.69
C LEU A 16 -21.09 -7.63 16.91
N VAL A 17 -21.73 -8.22 17.92
CA VAL A 17 -21.57 -9.65 18.29
C VAL A 17 -22.87 -10.45 18.14
N GLY A 18 -24.02 -9.78 17.96
CA GLY A 18 -25.26 -10.42 17.54
C GLY A 18 -25.22 -10.74 16.05
N GLY A 19 -24.61 -11.87 15.68
CA GLY A 19 -24.60 -12.35 14.30
C GLY A 19 -26.01 -12.59 13.81
N ASP A 20 -26.59 -11.62 13.10
CA ASP A 20 -27.89 -11.74 12.46
C ASP A 20 -27.83 -12.96 11.51
N PRO A 21 -28.51 -14.08 11.84
CA PRO A 21 -28.36 -15.34 11.10
C PRO A 21 -28.76 -15.17 9.64
N ILE A 22 -29.65 -14.21 9.36
CA ILE A 22 -30.10 -13.87 8.01
C ILE A 22 -28.97 -13.21 7.21
N ARG A 23 -28.09 -12.41 7.84
CA ARG A 23 -26.93 -11.82 7.17
C ARG A 23 -25.88 -12.87 6.81
N LEU A 24 -25.62 -13.80 7.72
CA LEU A 24 -24.71 -14.93 7.48
C LEU A 24 -25.21 -15.80 6.33
N VAL A 25 -26.51 -16.15 6.32
CA VAL A 25 -27.12 -16.93 5.23
C VAL A 25 -27.05 -16.19 3.89
N ARG A 26 -27.37 -14.89 3.85
CA ARG A 26 -27.27 -14.11 2.61
C ARG A 26 -25.82 -14.03 2.10
N GLY A 27 -24.84 -13.90 3.01
CA GLY A 27 -23.43 -13.90 2.67
C GLY A 27 -22.94 -15.24 2.11
N THR A 28 -23.29 -16.36 2.74
CA THR A 28 -22.91 -17.70 2.26
C THR A 28 -23.55 -18.03 0.92
N VAL A 29 -24.82 -17.65 0.71
CA VAL A 29 -25.50 -17.80 -0.59
C VAL A 29 -24.81 -16.99 -1.67
N GLY A 30 -24.41 -15.74 -1.38
CA GLY A 30 -23.67 -14.90 -2.33
C GLY A 30 -22.33 -15.52 -2.74
N ILE A 31 -21.55 -16.01 -1.77
CA ILE A 31 -20.28 -16.69 -2.04
C ILE A 31 -20.49 -17.96 -2.85
N ALA A 32 -21.48 -18.79 -2.49
CA ALA A 32 -21.79 -20.02 -3.21
C ALA A 32 -22.24 -19.74 -4.66
N ALA A 33 -23.07 -18.71 -4.87
CA ALA A 33 -23.50 -18.28 -6.21
C ALA A 33 -22.32 -17.80 -7.06
N PHE A 34 -21.42 -16.99 -6.49
CA PHE A 34 -20.20 -16.55 -7.16
C PHE A 34 -19.29 -17.72 -7.54
N LEU A 35 -19.01 -18.64 -6.61
CA LEU A 35 -18.15 -19.81 -6.87
C LEU A 35 -18.77 -20.74 -7.91
N SER A 36 -20.09 -20.92 -7.87
CA SER A 36 -20.82 -21.73 -8.86
C SER A 36 -20.74 -21.09 -10.24
N LEU A 37 -20.96 -19.77 -10.33
CA LEU A 37 -20.85 -19.02 -11.58
C LEU A 37 -19.43 -19.10 -12.15
N TRP A 38 -18.39 -18.90 -11.32
CA TRP A 38 -17.00 -19.02 -11.74
C TRP A 38 -16.66 -20.43 -12.21
N TRP A 39 -17.10 -21.46 -11.48
CA TRP A 39 -16.85 -22.85 -11.86
C TRP A 39 -17.55 -23.23 -13.17
N LEU A 40 -18.78 -22.76 -13.39
CA LEU A 40 -19.50 -22.95 -14.65
C LEU A 40 -18.82 -22.19 -15.80
N ALA A 41 -18.41 -20.94 -15.59
CA ALA A 41 -17.70 -20.15 -16.57
C ALA A 41 -16.34 -20.78 -16.96
N ALA A 42 -15.63 -21.36 -15.99
CA ALA A 42 -14.38 -22.09 -16.21
C ALA A 42 -14.57 -23.32 -17.10
N ARG A 43 -15.68 -24.03 -16.94
CA ARG A 43 -16.03 -25.19 -17.77
C ARG A 43 -16.49 -24.80 -19.17
N ALA A 44 -17.14 -23.65 -19.31
CA ALA A 44 -17.59 -23.13 -20.59
C ALA A 44 -16.45 -22.54 -21.44
N THR A 45 -15.31 -22.18 -20.82
CA THR A 45 -14.18 -21.54 -21.50
C THR A 45 -13.15 -22.58 -21.94
N THR A 46 -12.93 -22.67 -23.25
CA THR A 46 -11.83 -23.46 -23.84
C THR A 46 -10.91 -22.46 -24.56
N PRO A 47 -9.61 -22.40 -24.25
CA PRO A 47 -8.81 -23.36 -23.47
C PRO A 47 -8.84 -23.16 -21.95
N SER A 48 -8.64 -24.26 -21.21
CA SER A 48 -8.70 -24.33 -19.74
C SER A 48 -7.61 -23.54 -19.00
N TYR A 49 -6.55 -23.11 -19.68
CA TYR A 49 -5.52 -22.24 -19.11
C TYR A 49 -5.94 -20.76 -19.04
N LEU A 50 -6.97 -20.35 -19.79
CA LEU A 50 -7.47 -18.97 -19.76
C LEU A 50 -8.31 -18.69 -18.51
N LEU A 51 -9.07 -19.69 -18.04
CA LEU A 51 -9.92 -19.56 -16.86
C LEU A 51 -9.88 -20.82 -15.99
N PRO A 52 -8.85 -20.99 -15.14
CA PRO A 52 -8.79 -22.12 -14.22
C PRO A 52 -9.95 -22.02 -13.22
N GLY A 53 -10.66 -23.14 -13.02
CA GLY A 53 -11.75 -23.21 -12.04
C GLY A 53 -11.26 -23.08 -10.60
N PRO A 54 -12.15 -22.79 -9.63
CA PRO A 54 -11.81 -22.56 -8.22
C PRO A 54 -10.98 -23.70 -7.61
N VAL A 55 -11.34 -24.95 -7.89
CA VAL A 55 -10.64 -26.13 -7.36
C VAL A 55 -9.25 -26.29 -7.97
N ALA A 56 -9.10 -26.02 -9.27
CA ALA A 56 -7.80 -26.09 -9.95
C ALA A 56 -6.85 -25.01 -9.43
N SER A 57 -7.37 -23.79 -9.23
CA SER A 57 -6.63 -22.67 -8.65
C SER A 57 -6.21 -22.97 -7.19
N ALA A 58 -7.09 -23.56 -6.39
CA ALA A 58 -6.77 -23.99 -5.02
C ALA A 58 -5.71 -25.10 -4.99
N GLY A 59 -5.84 -26.11 -5.86
CA GLY A 59 -4.85 -27.17 -6.01
C GLY A 59 -3.49 -26.62 -6.44
N ALA A 60 -3.45 -25.73 -7.43
CA ALA A 60 -2.22 -25.08 -7.88
C ALA A 60 -1.59 -24.23 -6.77
N PHE A 61 -2.38 -23.53 -5.96
CA PHE A 61 -1.87 -22.79 -4.82
C PHE A 61 -1.19 -23.70 -3.80
N VAL A 62 -1.83 -24.81 -3.40
CA VAL A 62 -1.23 -25.79 -2.47
C VAL A 62 0.03 -26.40 -3.07
N ASP A 63 0.00 -26.73 -4.36
CA ASP A 63 1.12 -27.30 -5.11
C ASP A 63 2.37 -26.39 -5.08
N LEU A 64 2.20 -25.06 -5.03
CA LEU A 64 3.33 -24.13 -4.85
C LEU A 64 4.07 -24.35 -3.51
N PHE A 65 3.37 -24.73 -2.44
CA PHE A 65 3.98 -24.94 -1.13
C PHE A 65 4.45 -26.38 -0.91
N VAL A 66 3.93 -27.34 -1.68
CA VAL A 66 4.35 -28.74 -1.63
C VAL A 66 5.54 -29.00 -2.56
N ARG A 67 5.55 -28.42 -3.76
CA ARG A 67 6.69 -28.53 -4.67
C ARG A 67 7.89 -27.78 -4.11
N ARG A 68 9.04 -28.45 -4.10
CA ARG A 68 10.31 -27.82 -3.78
C ARG A 68 11.07 -27.46 -5.04
N SER A 69 11.59 -26.24 -5.08
CA SER A 69 12.60 -25.78 -6.02
C SER A 69 13.97 -25.83 -5.35
N SER A 70 14.96 -26.38 -6.05
CA SER A 70 16.37 -26.22 -5.69
C SER A 70 16.79 -24.78 -5.98
N VAL A 71 17.27 -24.08 -4.95
CA VAL A 71 17.82 -22.73 -5.06
C VAL A 71 19.30 -22.80 -4.72
N ASP A 72 20.12 -22.34 -5.65
CA ASP A 72 21.56 -22.21 -5.44
C ASP A 72 21.84 -20.89 -4.71
N LEU A 73 22.15 -20.99 -3.42
CA LEU A 73 22.60 -19.84 -2.65
C LEU A 73 24.13 -19.73 -2.75
N PRO A 74 24.68 -18.55 -3.09
CA PRO A 74 26.13 -18.37 -3.26
C PRO A 74 26.98 -18.72 -2.03
N ILE A 75 26.38 -18.73 -0.84
CA ILE A 75 27.07 -18.92 0.45
C ILE A 75 26.64 -20.22 1.16
N ALA A 76 25.41 -20.71 0.91
CA ALA A 76 24.82 -21.85 1.62
C ALA A 76 24.68 -23.12 0.77
N GLY A 77 25.11 -23.09 -0.50
CA GLY A 77 24.92 -24.19 -1.44
C GLY A 77 23.48 -24.34 -1.93
N THR A 78 23.19 -25.45 -2.61
CA THR A 78 21.86 -25.76 -3.14
C THR A 78 20.93 -26.17 -2.01
N THR A 79 19.89 -25.38 -1.74
CA THR A 79 18.86 -25.70 -0.73
C THR A 79 17.50 -25.85 -1.40
N ALA A 80 16.77 -26.91 -1.05
CA ALA A 80 15.42 -27.14 -1.54
C ALA A 80 14.39 -26.39 -0.69
N VAL A 81 13.83 -25.31 -1.23
CA VAL A 81 12.76 -24.50 -0.61
C VAL A 81 11.44 -24.67 -1.36
N PRO A 82 10.28 -24.54 -0.69
CA PRO A 82 9.00 -24.53 -1.38
C PRO A 82 8.93 -23.43 -2.46
N VAL A 83 8.42 -23.77 -3.64
CA VAL A 83 8.34 -22.86 -4.80
C VAL A 83 7.57 -21.59 -4.45
N GLY A 84 6.52 -21.70 -3.64
CA GLY A 84 5.72 -20.59 -3.15
C GLY A 84 6.54 -19.59 -2.36
N LEU A 85 7.36 -20.06 -1.40
CA LEU A 85 8.25 -19.19 -0.63
C LEU A 85 9.32 -18.54 -1.50
N TYR A 86 9.87 -19.29 -2.46
CA TYR A 86 10.84 -18.73 -3.41
C TYR A 86 10.24 -17.57 -4.22
N LYS A 87 9.04 -17.77 -4.80
CA LYS A 87 8.33 -16.73 -5.56
C LYS A 87 7.96 -15.52 -4.71
N LEU A 88 7.52 -15.75 -3.46
CA LEU A 88 7.26 -14.67 -2.51
C LEU A 88 8.54 -13.88 -2.22
N GLY A 89 9.66 -14.57 -1.97
CA GLY A 89 10.97 -13.95 -1.79
C GLY A 89 11.39 -13.11 -3.01
N GLN A 90 11.22 -13.63 -4.23
CA GLN A 90 11.51 -12.89 -5.45
C GLN A 90 10.62 -11.64 -5.63
N SER A 91 9.35 -11.71 -5.20
CA SER A 91 8.45 -10.56 -5.21
C SER A 91 8.88 -9.50 -4.19
N LEU A 92 9.16 -9.93 -2.96
CA LEU A 92 9.64 -9.05 -1.90
C LEU A 92 10.98 -8.40 -2.23
N PHE A 93 11.87 -9.12 -2.94
CA PHE A 93 13.20 -8.65 -3.31
C PHE A 93 13.20 -7.31 -4.04
N HIS A 94 12.21 -7.06 -4.90
CA HIS A 94 12.07 -5.77 -5.58
C HIS A 94 11.01 -4.87 -4.96
N TYR A 95 9.98 -5.45 -4.33
CA TYR A 95 8.93 -4.69 -3.67
C TYR A 95 9.46 -3.86 -2.49
N VAL A 96 10.23 -4.48 -1.59
CA VAL A 96 10.75 -3.82 -0.38
C VAL A 96 11.64 -2.61 -0.70
N PRO A 97 12.70 -2.71 -1.54
CA PRO A 97 13.52 -1.55 -1.84
C PRO A 97 12.74 -0.46 -2.58
N GLY A 98 11.85 -0.83 -3.51
CA GLY A 98 10.98 0.14 -4.19
C GLY A 98 10.09 0.89 -3.21
N LEU A 99 9.46 0.18 -2.28
CA LEU A 99 8.59 0.76 -1.25
C LEU A 99 9.38 1.68 -0.30
N VAL A 100 10.53 1.22 0.20
CA VAL A 100 11.35 2.00 1.15
C VAL A 100 11.85 3.28 0.50
N VAL A 101 12.47 3.17 -0.69
CA VAL A 101 13.01 4.35 -1.39
C VAL A 101 11.87 5.28 -1.82
N GLY A 102 10.74 4.74 -2.26
CA GLY A 102 9.56 5.52 -2.68
C GLY A 102 8.96 6.31 -1.54
N ASN A 103 8.72 5.66 -0.40
CA ASN A 103 8.18 6.31 0.79
C ASN A 103 9.14 7.36 1.33
N VAL A 104 10.43 7.04 1.48
CA VAL A 104 11.42 8.00 1.99
C VAL A 104 11.52 9.22 1.09
N ALA A 105 11.63 9.02 -0.24
CA ALA A 105 11.69 10.12 -1.18
C ALA A 105 10.39 10.94 -1.22
N GLY A 106 9.24 10.27 -1.22
CA GLY A 106 7.93 10.91 -1.27
C GLY A 106 7.68 11.75 -0.02
N ILE A 107 7.90 11.19 1.16
CA ILE A 107 7.80 11.92 2.43
C ILE A 107 8.78 13.11 2.44
N ALA A 108 10.04 12.90 2.08
CA ALA A 108 11.04 13.97 2.09
C ALA A 108 10.64 15.14 1.18
N VAL A 109 10.19 14.86 -0.04
CA VAL A 109 9.74 15.90 -0.98
C VAL A 109 8.42 16.54 -0.51
N GLY A 110 7.46 15.75 -0.04
CA GLY A 110 6.18 16.25 0.45
C GLY A 110 6.34 17.19 1.66
N VAL A 111 7.18 16.81 2.63
CA VAL A 111 7.53 17.67 3.78
C VAL A 111 8.26 18.92 3.31
N ALA A 112 9.23 18.80 2.40
CA ALA A 112 9.97 19.96 1.89
C ALA A 112 9.06 20.96 1.17
N MET A 113 8.11 20.48 0.36
CA MET A 113 7.10 21.31 -0.29
C MET A 113 6.16 21.96 0.73
N GLY A 114 5.64 21.20 1.69
CA GLY A 114 4.69 21.73 2.68
C GLY A 114 5.33 22.73 3.65
N TRP A 115 6.63 22.59 3.93
CA TRP A 115 7.35 23.47 4.84
C TRP A 115 7.90 24.73 4.16
N SER A 116 8.36 24.64 2.91
CA SER A 116 9.01 25.76 2.22
C SER A 116 8.20 26.24 1.03
N THR A 117 7.69 27.47 1.13
CA THR A 117 6.97 28.15 0.03
C THR A 117 7.78 28.19 -1.26
N ARG A 118 9.11 28.38 -1.17
CA ARG A 118 9.99 28.39 -2.35
C ARG A 118 10.02 27.03 -3.04
N VAL A 119 10.13 25.94 -2.28
CA VAL A 119 10.15 24.58 -2.81
C VAL A 119 8.79 24.23 -3.41
N ASP A 120 7.69 24.61 -2.75
CA ASP A 120 6.34 24.48 -3.30
C ASP A 120 6.22 25.22 -4.64
N ASP A 121 6.61 26.49 -4.72
CA ASP A 121 6.48 27.29 -5.95
C ASP A 121 7.18 26.65 -7.17
N TYR A 122 8.36 26.04 -6.96
CA TYR A 122 9.10 25.35 -8.03
C TYR A 122 8.53 23.97 -8.39
N LEU A 123 8.14 23.17 -7.40
CA LEU A 123 7.72 21.78 -7.62
C LEU A 123 6.23 21.63 -7.92
N ARG A 124 5.40 22.54 -7.43
CA ARG A 124 3.94 22.51 -7.59
C ARG A 124 3.48 22.42 -9.04
N PRO A 125 4.06 23.13 -10.04
CA PRO A 125 3.69 22.94 -11.43
C PRO A 125 3.97 21.52 -11.94
N VAL A 126 5.12 20.95 -11.59
CA VAL A 126 5.53 19.59 -11.96
C VAL A 126 4.59 18.56 -11.34
N VAL A 127 4.31 18.69 -10.05
CA VAL A 127 3.40 17.80 -9.31
C VAL A 127 1.99 17.87 -9.90
N ARG A 128 1.49 19.06 -10.24
CA ARG A 128 0.17 19.24 -10.86
C ARG A 128 0.08 18.58 -12.24
N LEU A 129 1.16 18.64 -13.02
CA LEU A 129 1.24 18.04 -14.35
C LEU A 129 1.29 16.51 -14.30
N LEU A 130 2.02 15.94 -13.34
CA LEU A 130 2.20 14.49 -13.21
C LEU A 130 1.04 13.79 -12.48
N ARG A 131 0.31 14.51 -11.62
CA ARG A 131 -0.84 14.01 -10.86
C ARG A 131 -1.88 13.18 -11.65
N PRO A 132 -2.34 13.58 -12.86
CA PRO A 132 -3.36 12.81 -13.57
C PRO A 132 -2.82 11.52 -14.20
N ILE A 133 -1.50 11.29 -14.20
CA ILE A 133 -0.88 10.11 -14.81
C ILE A 133 -1.03 8.93 -13.84
N PRO A 134 -1.76 7.87 -14.21
CA PRO A 134 -1.89 6.70 -13.35
C PRO A 134 -0.52 6.07 -13.09
N PRO A 135 -0.22 5.57 -11.88
CA PRO A 135 1.03 4.86 -11.59
C PRO A 135 1.31 3.71 -12.58
N LEU A 136 0.26 3.05 -13.08
CA LEU A 136 0.37 1.97 -14.05
C LEU A 136 0.93 2.42 -15.41
N ALA A 137 0.77 3.69 -15.80
CA ALA A 137 1.31 4.21 -17.06
C ALA A 137 2.85 4.17 -17.10
N TRP A 138 3.49 4.15 -15.93
CA TRP A 138 4.95 4.07 -15.79
C TRP A 138 5.54 2.71 -16.12
N VAL A 139 4.72 1.66 -16.27
CA VAL A 139 5.17 0.31 -16.65
C VAL A 139 5.91 0.34 -18.00
N VAL A 140 5.42 1.10 -18.97
CA VAL A 140 6.05 1.20 -20.31
C VAL A 140 7.46 1.77 -20.21
N PHE A 141 7.63 2.84 -19.43
CA PHE A 141 8.93 3.45 -19.19
C PHE A 141 9.86 2.53 -18.39
N ALA A 142 9.34 1.81 -17.40
CA ALA A 142 10.10 0.85 -16.63
C ALA A 142 10.69 -0.25 -17.52
N ILE A 143 9.89 -0.79 -18.45
CA ILE A 143 10.34 -1.79 -19.42
C ILE A 143 11.37 -1.19 -20.38
N LEU A 144 11.17 0.04 -20.86
CA LEU A 144 12.10 0.69 -21.80
C LEU A 144 13.47 0.97 -21.18
N TRP A 145 13.51 1.44 -19.92
CA TRP A 145 14.76 1.81 -19.26
C TRP A 145 15.47 0.64 -18.59
N PHE A 146 14.71 -0.28 -17.98
CA PHE A 146 15.27 -1.34 -17.13
C PHE A 146 15.00 -2.76 -17.66
N GLY A 147 14.21 -2.90 -18.73
CA GLY A 147 13.78 -4.20 -19.23
C GLY A 147 12.81 -4.91 -18.29
N ILE A 148 12.56 -6.19 -18.58
CA ILE A 148 11.71 -7.07 -17.77
C ILE A 148 12.57 -7.69 -16.65
N HIS A 149 12.93 -6.87 -15.68
CA HIS A 149 13.81 -7.23 -14.56
C HIS A 149 13.28 -6.73 -13.21
N HIS A 150 13.88 -7.22 -12.13
CA HIS A 150 13.53 -6.81 -10.75
C HIS A 150 13.68 -5.30 -10.52
N THR A 151 14.63 -4.64 -11.20
CA THR A 151 14.83 -3.20 -11.13
C THR A 151 13.65 -2.42 -11.70
N GLY A 152 13.11 -2.84 -12.85
CA GLY A 152 11.91 -2.24 -13.45
C GLY A 152 10.68 -2.39 -12.55
N ALA A 153 10.51 -3.58 -11.94
CA ALA A 153 9.43 -3.81 -10.98
C ALA A 153 9.58 -2.93 -9.72
N ALA A 154 10.80 -2.80 -9.19
CA ALA A 154 11.09 -1.92 -8.05
C ALA A 154 10.78 -0.45 -8.38
N PHE A 155 11.09 0.02 -9.60
CA PHE A 155 10.79 1.37 -10.05
C PHE A 155 9.27 1.65 -10.08
N ILE A 156 8.46 0.70 -10.52
CA ILE A 156 6.99 0.85 -10.54
C ILE A 156 6.46 0.99 -9.10
N VAL A 157 6.93 0.13 -8.18
CA VAL A 157 6.57 0.21 -6.76
C VAL A 157 7.01 1.56 -6.17
N PHE A 158 8.23 2.00 -6.49
CA PHE A 158 8.78 3.28 -6.08
C PHE A 158 7.88 4.45 -6.50
N ILE A 159 7.50 4.56 -7.78
CA ILE A 159 6.67 5.67 -8.27
C ILE A 159 5.28 5.65 -7.61
N GLY A 160 4.67 4.48 -7.47
CA GLY A 160 3.36 4.35 -6.81
C GLY A 160 3.41 4.82 -5.35
N ALA A 161 4.40 4.36 -4.60
CA ALA A 161 4.62 4.73 -3.20
C ALA A 161 4.99 6.22 -3.04
N PHE A 162 5.84 6.73 -3.93
CA PHE A 162 6.31 8.11 -3.94
C PHE A 162 5.16 9.11 -3.98
N TRP A 163 4.23 8.98 -4.94
CA TRP A 163 3.15 9.95 -5.08
C TRP A 163 2.17 9.91 -3.90
N ILE A 164 1.79 8.72 -3.44
CA ILE A 164 0.88 8.55 -2.31
C ILE A 164 1.46 9.22 -1.06
N THR A 165 2.73 8.93 -0.76
CA THR A 165 3.39 9.49 0.43
C THR A 165 3.76 10.95 0.30
N LEU A 166 4.10 11.43 -0.91
CA LEU A 166 4.30 12.86 -1.16
C LEU A 166 3.04 13.65 -0.84
N TYR A 167 1.89 13.23 -1.37
CA TYR A 167 0.63 13.95 -1.10
C TYR A 167 0.22 13.84 0.37
N GLY A 168 0.34 12.65 0.96
CA GLY A 168 0.04 12.45 2.38
C GLY A 168 0.91 13.34 3.28
N ALA A 169 2.22 13.40 3.03
CA ALA A 169 3.14 14.23 3.79
C ALA A 169 2.90 15.73 3.53
N TYR A 170 2.74 16.15 2.27
CA TYR A 170 2.45 17.54 1.91
C TYR A 170 1.18 18.06 2.59
N SER A 171 0.08 17.31 2.49
CA SER A 171 -1.18 17.66 3.17
C SER A 171 -1.06 17.58 4.70
N GLY A 172 -0.23 16.67 5.22
CA GLY A 172 0.06 16.60 6.65
C GLY A 172 0.73 17.87 7.18
N VAL A 173 1.72 18.40 6.44
CA VAL A 173 2.40 19.65 6.83
C VAL A 173 1.49 20.86 6.68
N GLU A 174 0.77 20.99 5.55
CA GLU A 174 -0.17 22.11 5.36
C GLU A 174 -1.34 22.09 6.35
N GLY A 175 -1.70 20.91 6.88
CA GLY A 175 -2.78 20.73 7.83
C GLY A 175 -2.46 21.15 9.26
N VAL A 176 -1.21 21.51 9.59
CA VAL A 176 -0.83 21.93 10.94
C VAL A 176 -1.44 23.31 11.24
N PRO A 177 -2.27 23.44 12.30
CA PRO A 177 -2.84 24.73 12.70
C PRO A 177 -1.77 25.78 12.97
N ARG A 178 -1.99 27.01 12.48
CA ARG A 178 -1.03 28.12 12.66
C ARG A 178 -0.84 28.47 14.13
N GLU A 179 -1.86 28.25 14.95
CA GLU A 179 -1.85 28.47 16.39
C GLU A 179 -0.72 27.69 17.08
N TYR A 180 -0.40 26.48 16.61
CA TYR A 180 0.71 25.70 17.19
C TYR A 180 2.08 26.30 16.86
N LEU A 181 2.24 26.89 15.68
CA LEU A 181 3.46 27.59 15.29
C LEU A 181 3.62 28.91 16.05
N GLU A 182 2.52 29.62 16.30
CA GLU A 182 2.49 30.86 17.08
C GLU A 182 2.80 30.61 18.57
N VAL A 183 2.24 29.55 19.17
CA VAL A 183 2.57 29.19 20.55
C VAL A 183 4.05 28.81 20.70
N ALA A 184 4.60 28.06 19.73
CA ALA A 184 6.00 27.67 19.75
C ALA A 184 6.94 28.87 19.62
N SER A 185 6.60 29.88 18.81
CA SER A 185 7.40 31.10 18.68
C SER A 185 7.37 31.96 19.96
N VAL A 186 6.22 32.06 20.64
CA VAL A 186 6.11 32.74 21.95
C VAL A 186 6.94 32.03 23.04
N LEU A 187 7.07 30.71 22.95
CA LEU A 187 7.92 29.90 23.84
C LEU A 187 9.42 29.94 23.49
N GLY A 188 9.83 30.73 22.49
CA GLY A 188 11.22 30.91 22.09
C GLY A 188 11.78 29.80 21.20
N VAL A 189 10.92 29.04 20.50
CA VAL A 189 11.37 28.07 19.50
C VAL A 189 11.61 28.78 18.17
N ASP A 190 12.83 29.24 17.96
CA ASP A 190 13.19 30.05 16.78
C ASP A 190 13.76 29.22 15.60
N SER A 191 13.96 27.91 15.78
CA SER A 191 14.58 27.07 14.74
C SER A 191 13.55 26.28 13.95
N ASP A 192 13.51 26.51 12.63
CA ASP A 192 12.69 25.76 11.67
C ASP A 192 12.84 24.24 11.80
N ARG A 193 14.06 23.75 12.06
CA ARG A 193 14.31 22.31 12.25
C ARG A 193 13.63 21.77 13.50
N THR A 194 13.63 22.55 14.58
CA THR A 194 13.00 22.19 15.85
C THR A 194 11.49 22.19 15.72
N LEU A 195 10.93 23.18 15.00
CA LEU A 195 9.50 23.24 14.71
C LEU A 195 9.05 22.05 13.83
N LEU A 196 9.77 21.77 12.73
CA LEU A 196 9.50 20.62 11.86
C LEU A 196 9.48 19.29 12.63
N ARG A 197 10.53 19.03 13.42
CA ARG A 197 10.66 17.75 14.10
C ARG A 197 9.64 17.56 15.21
N ASN A 198 9.31 18.61 15.96
CA ASN A 198 8.52 18.48 17.18
C ASN A 198 7.02 18.75 16.98
N LEU A 199 6.62 19.47 15.93
CA LEU A 199 5.23 19.81 15.67
C LEU A 199 4.67 19.16 14.41
N VAL A 200 5.49 19.00 13.36
CA VAL A 200 5.03 18.48 12.05
C VAL A 200 5.27 16.97 11.92
N LEU A 201 6.36 16.45 12.47
CA LEU A 201 6.77 15.03 12.37
C LEU A 201 6.79 14.26 13.71
N PRO A 202 5.89 14.52 14.67
CA PRO A 202 6.00 13.96 16.03
C PRO A 202 6.05 12.42 16.06
#